data_AF-A0A446BV11-F1
#
_entry.id   AF-A0A446BV11-F1
#
_cell.length_a   1.000
_cell.length_b   1.000
_cell.length_c   1.000
_cell.angle_alpha   90.00
_cell.angle_beta   90.00
_cell.angle_gamma   90.00
#
_symmetry.space_group_name_H-M   'P 1'
#
loop_
_entity.id
_entity.type
_entity.pdbx_description
1 polymer ?
#
loop_
_entity_poly.entity_id
_entity_poly.type
_entity_poly.pdbx_seq_one_letter_code
_entity_poly.pdbx_strand_id
1 'polypeptide(L)'
;MKAPPHIPRGWNDPHTRCYSHINGSTDTLLDRLAVAELCKGWPVYRDASEWKNYRSLFADDAIVWTTWSGPRHIDDFIEISKAGKAQGVFIMHRECGTLVELNPARSRAIGKMKATITHRFKFDSATCTASNGSDGGGVTTPLLAQPAEFDVDCDCRFIFFCEKDAATGEWKAKYVKLFYEKDKVVPVDGHTAPRFSAEELARIPEGYKYLGAAQARLGYQIDLDLPTAGGELWARMYGEMEKWLDGKRVDLDWERAEKNGQRQ
;
A
#
# COMPACT_ATOMS: atom_id res chain seq x y z
N MET A 1 1.33 -31.70 -9.60
CA MET A 1 1.26 -30.33 -9.05
C MET A 1 2.54 -29.60 -9.44
N LYS A 2 2.48 -28.56 -10.27
CA LYS A 2 3.62 -27.66 -10.48
C LYS A 2 3.62 -26.65 -9.33
N ALA A 3 4.77 -26.43 -8.70
CA ALA A 3 4.93 -25.36 -7.72
C ALA A 3 4.48 -24.02 -8.33
N PRO A 4 3.87 -23.11 -7.56
CA PRO A 4 3.52 -21.78 -8.06
C PRO A 4 4.77 -21.13 -8.69
N PRO A 5 4.63 -20.40 -9.80
CA PRO A 5 5.73 -19.62 -10.33
C PRO A 5 6.15 -18.64 -9.24
N HIS A 6 7.45 -18.31 -9.16
CA HIS A 6 8.00 -17.25 -8.28
C HIS A 6 8.41 -17.63 -6.84
N ILE A 7 8.89 -18.85 -6.56
CA ILE A 7 9.92 -18.98 -5.50
C ILE A 7 11.27 -19.08 -6.19
N PRO A 8 12.01 -17.97 -6.40
CA PRO A 8 13.37 -18.03 -6.91
C PRO A 8 14.22 -18.93 -6.00
N ARG A 9 15.01 -19.82 -6.59
CA ARG A 9 16.05 -20.55 -5.84
C ARG A 9 17.06 -19.50 -5.37
N GLY A 10 17.34 -19.45 -4.06
CA GLY A 10 18.31 -18.51 -3.47
C GLY A 10 17.69 -17.34 -2.67
N TRP A 11 16.57 -17.55 -1.98
CA TRP A 11 16.00 -16.55 -1.08
C TRP A 11 16.96 -16.32 0.11
N ASN A 12 17.75 -15.26 0.04
CA ASN A 12 18.47 -14.73 1.20
C ASN A 12 17.49 -13.98 2.11
N ASP A 13 17.81 -13.90 3.40
CA ASP A 13 17.07 -13.04 4.32
C ASP A 13 17.08 -11.60 3.77
N PRO A 14 15.92 -10.94 3.64
CA PRO A 14 15.87 -9.56 3.14
C PRO A 14 16.52 -8.57 4.10
N HIS A 15 16.67 -8.93 5.38
CA HIS A 15 17.48 -8.17 6.32
C HIS A 15 18.91 -8.73 6.39
N THR A 16 19.88 -7.82 6.47
CA THR A 16 21.29 -8.16 6.69
C THR A 16 21.58 -8.44 8.16
N ARG A 17 20.70 -7.97 9.07
CA ARG A 17 20.86 -8.10 10.53
C ARG A 17 19.54 -7.93 11.28
N CYS A 18 19.53 -8.34 12.54
CA CYS A 18 18.43 -8.06 13.47
C CYS A 18 18.61 -6.72 14.19
N TYR A 19 17.52 -5.97 14.32
CA TYR A 19 17.42 -4.79 15.18
C TYR A 19 16.75 -5.16 16.52
N SER A 20 16.51 -4.20 17.42
CA SER A 20 15.74 -4.50 18.63
C SER A 20 14.30 -4.83 18.23
N HIS A 21 13.93 -6.08 18.42
CA HIS A 21 12.61 -6.66 18.17
C HIS A 21 12.44 -7.78 19.18
N ILE A 22 11.22 -7.97 19.71
CA ILE A 22 10.86 -9.06 20.65
C ILE A 22 11.74 -9.11 21.92
N ASN A 23 11.16 -9.22 23.12
CA ASN A 23 11.91 -9.14 24.39
C ASN A 23 12.68 -7.80 24.54
N GLY A 24 13.73 -7.76 25.38
CA GLY A 24 14.49 -6.54 25.69
C GLY A 24 14.02 -5.86 26.98
N SER A 25 14.56 -4.66 27.25
CA SER A 25 14.15 -3.87 28.42
C SER A 25 12.75 -3.29 28.25
N THR A 26 12.12 -2.93 29.38
CA THR A 26 10.82 -2.25 29.41
C THR A 26 10.80 -1.01 28.51
N ASP A 27 11.87 -0.19 28.54
CA ASP A 27 11.93 1.04 27.72
C ASP A 27 11.85 0.74 26.23
N THR A 28 12.62 -0.26 25.75
CA THR A 28 12.57 -0.65 24.33
C THR A 28 11.23 -1.28 23.95
N LEU A 29 10.56 -1.95 24.89
CA LEU A 29 9.21 -2.48 24.68
C LEU A 29 8.18 -1.36 24.55
N LEU A 30 8.27 -0.33 25.40
CA LEU A 30 7.38 0.82 25.34
C LEU A 30 7.58 1.64 24.05
N ASP A 31 8.83 1.84 23.61
CA ASP A 31 9.10 2.49 22.31
C ASP A 31 8.50 1.69 21.15
N ARG A 32 8.65 0.37 21.14
CA ARG A 32 8.04 -0.48 20.10
C ARG A 32 6.51 -0.47 20.18
N LEU A 33 5.94 -0.41 21.38
CA LEU A 33 4.49 -0.31 21.56
C LEU A 33 3.96 1.01 20.99
N ALA A 34 4.61 2.14 21.28
CA ALA A 34 4.24 3.44 20.73
C ALA A 34 4.28 3.44 19.19
N VAL A 35 5.33 2.86 18.58
CA VAL A 35 5.42 2.73 17.12
C VAL A 35 4.34 1.79 16.55
N ALA A 36 4.02 0.70 17.26
CA ALA A 36 2.95 -0.21 16.85
C ALA A 36 1.56 0.46 16.91
N GLU A 37 1.33 1.36 17.87
CA GLU A 37 0.10 2.16 17.94
C GLU A 37 -0.04 3.11 16.74
N LEU A 38 1.06 3.71 16.28
CA LEU A 38 1.04 4.51 15.03
C LEU A 38 0.55 3.68 13.84
N CYS A 39 1.06 2.45 13.71
CA CYS A 39 0.68 1.54 12.64
C CYS A 39 -0.81 1.16 12.74
N LYS A 40 -1.27 0.76 13.93
CA LYS A 40 -2.65 0.35 14.20
C LYS A 40 -3.64 1.52 14.09
N GLY A 41 -3.19 2.74 14.37
CA GLY A 41 -3.99 3.96 14.19
C GLY A 41 -4.35 4.22 12.73
N TRP A 42 -3.55 3.74 11.78
CA TRP A 42 -3.84 3.90 10.36
C TRP A 42 -5.21 3.34 9.95
N PRO A 43 -5.47 2.02 10.06
CA PRO A 43 -6.75 1.45 9.65
C PRO A 43 -7.89 1.95 10.54
N VAL A 44 -7.64 2.11 11.85
CA VAL A 44 -8.68 2.48 12.82
C VAL A 44 -9.20 3.89 12.58
N TYR A 45 -8.31 4.89 12.54
CA TYR A 45 -8.75 6.29 12.45
C TYR A 45 -9.12 6.71 11.03
N ARG A 46 -8.36 6.27 10.02
CA ARG A 46 -8.60 6.67 8.62
C ARG A 46 -9.97 6.18 8.16
N ASP A 47 -10.25 4.91 8.38
CA ASP A 47 -11.45 4.27 7.84
C ASP A 47 -12.71 4.79 8.55
N ALA A 48 -12.58 5.19 9.82
CA ALA A 48 -13.63 5.84 10.61
C ALA A 48 -13.78 7.35 10.37
N SER A 49 -12.96 7.97 9.52
CA SER A 49 -12.90 9.45 9.34
C SER A 49 -12.50 10.24 10.60
N GLU A 50 -11.76 9.65 11.53
CA GLU A 50 -11.26 10.33 12.72
C GLU A 50 -10.01 11.17 12.38
N TRP A 51 -10.16 12.16 11.50
CA TRP A 51 -9.04 12.84 10.84
C TRP A 51 -8.06 13.54 11.80
N LYS A 52 -8.53 14.04 12.95
CA LYS A 52 -7.66 14.62 13.98
C LYS A 52 -6.75 13.56 14.60
N ASN A 53 -7.30 12.39 14.92
CA ASN A 53 -6.57 11.25 15.46
C ASN A 53 -5.67 10.62 14.40
N TYR A 54 -6.12 10.56 13.15
CA TYR A 54 -5.30 10.09 12.04
C TYR A 54 -4.11 11.01 11.79
N ARG A 55 -4.30 12.34 11.78
CA ARG A 55 -3.20 13.29 11.55
C ARG A 55 -2.16 13.26 12.66
N SER A 56 -2.55 12.98 13.91
CA SER A 56 -1.62 12.95 15.05
C SER A 56 -0.58 11.82 14.99
N LEU A 57 -0.79 10.82 14.13
CA LEU A 57 0.16 9.73 13.91
C LEU A 57 1.45 10.18 13.21
N PHE A 58 1.39 11.30 12.49
CA PHE A 58 2.40 11.70 11.51
C PHE A 58 3.23 12.88 11.98
N ALA A 59 4.49 12.91 11.53
CA ALA A 59 5.33 14.09 11.59
C ALA A 59 4.75 15.19 10.69
N ASP A 60 5.12 16.43 10.92
CA ASP A 60 4.52 17.55 10.19
C ASP A 60 4.82 17.54 8.70
N ASP A 61 6.00 17.05 8.31
CA ASP A 61 6.46 16.91 6.93
C ASP A 61 6.36 15.46 6.43
N ALA A 62 5.45 14.67 6.99
CA ALA A 62 5.32 13.27 6.63
C ALA A 62 4.85 13.07 5.19
N ILE A 63 5.43 12.08 4.51
CA ILE A 63 5.07 11.70 3.13
C ILE A 63 4.47 10.29 3.09
N VAL A 64 3.38 10.14 2.36
CA VAL A 64 2.65 8.89 2.17
C VAL A 64 2.68 8.50 0.69
N TRP A 65 2.90 7.21 0.43
CA TRP A 65 2.80 6.62 -0.90
C TRP A 65 1.63 5.62 -0.94
N THR A 66 0.73 5.80 -1.91
CA THR A 66 -0.31 4.82 -2.24
C THR A 66 -0.41 4.63 -3.74
N THR A 67 -1.00 3.51 -4.19
CA THR A 67 -1.17 3.12 -5.62
C THR A 67 -1.61 4.26 -6.53
N TRP A 68 -2.49 5.13 -6.04
CA TRP A 68 -3.20 6.12 -6.85
C TRP A 68 -2.75 7.56 -6.60
N SER A 69 -1.93 7.81 -5.57
CA SER A 69 -1.54 9.17 -5.19
C SER A 69 -0.11 9.53 -5.55
N GLY A 70 0.79 8.54 -5.69
CA GLY A 70 2.23 8.78 -5.62
C GLY A 70 2.64 9.37 -4.26
N PRO A 71 3.85 9.94 -4.12
CA PRO A 71 4.26 10.66 -2.90
C PRO A 71 3.33 11.84 -2.63
N ARG A 72 2.74 11.90 -1.44
CA ARG A 72 1.90 13.02 -0.98
C ARG A 72 2.26 13.44 0.42
N HIS A 73 2.22 14.75 0.65
CA HIS A 73 2.20 15.29 1.99
C HIS A 73 0.98 14.74 2.75
N ILE A 74 1.12 14.48 4.05
CA ILE A 74 0.06 13.86 4.84
C ILE A 74 -1.25 14.66 4.80
N ASP A 75 -1.18 15.99 4.86
CA ASP A 75 -2.39 16.84 4.83
C ASP A 75 -3.11 16.74 3.47
N ASP A 76 -2.36 16.73 2.35
CA ASP A 76 -2.94 16.50 1.02
C ASP A 76 -3.58 15.12 0.92
N PHE A 77 -2.93 14.10 1.47
CA PHE A 77 -3.44 12.74 1.49
C PHE A 77 -4.76 12.63 2.28
N ILE A 78 -4.87 13.36 3.40
CA ILE A 78 -6.10 13.44 4.20
C ILE A 78 -7.21 14.13 3.39
N GLU A 79 -6.93 15.25 2.73
CA GLU A 79 -7.94 15.96 1.94
C GLU A 79 -8.44 15.11 0.75
N ILE A 80 -7.54 14.42 0.04
CA ILE A 80 -7.97 13.51 -1.03
C ILE A 80 -8.77 12.33 -0.47
N SER A 81 -8.39 11.79 0.70
CA SER A 81 -9.16 10.73 1.36
C SER A 81 -10.56 11.18 1.76
N LYS A 82 -10.72 12.42 2.27
CA LYS A 82 -12.02 13.02 2.56
C LYS A 82 -12.86 13.18 1.30
N ALA A 83 -12.27 13.72 0.23
CA ALA A 83 -12.95 13.93 -1.04
C ALA A 83 -13.43 12.60 -1.65
N GLY A 84 -12.57 11.57 -1.68
CA GLY A 84 -12.96 10.24 -2.15
C GLY A 84 -14.10 9.65 -1.33
N LYS A 85 -14.05 9.72 0.00
CA LYS A 85 -15.12 9.21 0.86
C LYS A 85 -16.46 9.95 0.66
N ALA A 86 -16.42 11.27 0.44
CA ALA A 86 -17.60 12.06 0.09
C ALA A 86 -18.22 11.66 -1.26
N GLN A 87 -17.41 11.11 -2.18
CA GLN A 87 -17.86 10.56 -3.46
C GLN A 87 -18.25 9.07 -3.38
N GLY A 88 -18.29 8.50 -2.18
CA GLY A 88 -18.70 7.11 -1.96
C GLY A 88 -17.58 6.08 -2.16
N VAL A 89 -16.31 6.50 -2.31
CA VAL A 89 -15.18 5.57 -2.30
C VAL A 89 -15.11 4.89 -0.94
N PHE A 90 -15.25 3.56 -0.95
CA PHE A 90 -15.33 2.75 0.25
C PHE A 90 -14.09 1.84 0.32
N ILE A 91 -13.11 2.27 1.11
CA ILE A 91 -11.85 1.56 1.33
C ILE A 91 -11.71 1.29 2.83
N MET A 92 -11.52 0.01 3.17
CA MET A 92 -11.33 -0.47 4.54
C MET A 92 -10.03 -1.26 4.64
N HIS A 93 -9.43 -1.29 5.82
CA HIS A 93 -8.18 -1.97 6.11
C HIS A 93 -8.39 -2.93 7.29
N ARG A 94 -8.05 -4.21 7.10
CA ARG A 94 -7.98 -5.19 8.19
C ARG A 94 -6.53 -5.40 8.56
N GLU A 95 -6.13 -4.95 9.75
CA GLU A 95 -4.83 -5.28 10.32
C GLU A 95 -4.77 -6.78 10.68
N CYS A 96 -3.68 -7.42 10.28
CA CYS A 96 -3.49 -8.87 10.46
C CYS A 96 -2.30 -9.20 11.37
N GLY A 97 -1.50 -8.20 11.74
CA GLY A 97 -0.32 -8.34 12.57
C GLY A 97 0.65 -7.18 12.37
N THR A 98 1.22 -6.71 13.48
CA THR A 98 2.14 -5.58 13.51
C THR A 98 3.37 -5.93 14.35
N LEU A 99 4.56 -5.70 13.79
CA LEU A 99 5.83 -5.81 14.50
C LEU A 99 6.68 -4.57 14.22
N VAL A 100 7.67 -4.34 15.09
CA VAL A 100 8.54 -3.17 15.05
C VAL A 100 9.99 -3.59 15.16
N GLU A 101 10.80 -3.09 14.24
CA GLU A 101 12.26 -3.04 14.36
C GLU A 101 12.66 -1.68 14.92
N LEU A 102 13.37 -1.68 16.06
CA LEU A 102 13.78 -0.47 16.76
C LEU A 102 15.31 -0.35 16.78
N ASN A 103 15.80 0.84 16.47
CA ASN A 103 17.17 1.25 16.79
C ASN A 103 17.14 2.43 17.78
N PRO A 104 17.22 2.15 19.09
CA PRO A 104 17.10 3.21 20.10
C PRO A 104 18.29 4.17 20.06
N ALA A 105 19.48 3.72 19.66
CA ALA A 105 20.68 4.56 19.53
C ALA A 105 20.57 5.62 18.42
N ARG A 106 19.59 5.47 17.53
CA ARG A 106 19.33 6.40 16.41
C ARG A 106 17.98 7.11 16.52
N SER A 107 17.15 6.78 17.51
CA SER A 107 15.76 7.25 17.59
C SER A 107 14.96 6.95 16.32
N ARG A 108 15.19 5.77 15.74
CA ARG A 108 14.57 5.31 14.48
C ARG A 108 13.89 3.97 14.69
N ALA A 109 12.74 3.80 14.06
CA ALA A 109 12.03 2.54 14.03
C ALA A 109 11.39 2.29 12.67
N ILE A 110 11.17 1.02 12.37
CA ILE A 110 10.32 0.57 11.27
C ILE A 110 9.15 -0.17 11.87
N GLY A 111 7.94 0.32 11.63
CA GLY A 111 6.71 -0.41 11.90
C GLY A 111 6.28 -1.19 10.65
N LYS A 112 6.10 -2.50 10.80
CA LYS A 112 5.61 -3.38 9.73
C LYS A 112 4.23 -3.87 10.09
N MET A 113 3.23 -3.42 9.35
CA MET A 113 1.84 -3.83 9.53
C MET A 113 1.38 -4.62 8.32
N LYS A 114 1.05 -5.90 8.51
CA LYS A 114 0.34 -6.68 7.50
C LYS A 114 -1.13 -6.26 7.51
N ALA A 115 -1.68 -5.96 6.34
CA ALA A 115 -3.07 -5.59 6.21
C ALA A 115 -3.71 -6.14 4.94
N THR A 116 -5.02 -6.39 4.98
CA THR A 116 -5.84 -6.53 3.77
C THR A 116 -6.58 -5.23 3.53
N ILE A 117 -6.36 -4.61 2.37
CA ILE A 117 -7.14 -3.47 1.89
C ILE A 117 -8.34 -4.01 1.13
N THR A 118 -9.54 -3.61 1.52
CA THR A 118 -10.78 -3.89 0.80
C THR A 118 -11.26 -2.61 0.14
N HIS A 119 -11.35 -2.61 -1.20
CA HIS A 119 -12.04 -1.55 -1.94
C HIS A 119 -13.32 -2.13 -2.56
N ARG A 120 -14.46 -1.51 -2.26
CA ARG A 120 -15.74 -1.88 -2.84
C ARG A 120 -15.98 -1.16 -4.17
N PHE A 121 -16.42 -1.92 -5.16
CA PHE A 121 -16.77 -1.45 -6.50
C PHE A 121 -18.23 -1.76 -6.83
N LYS A 122 -18.83 -0.87 -7.62
CA LYS A 122 -20.16 -1.05 -8.23
C LYS A 122 -20.03 -0.79 -9.71
N PHE A 123 -20.17 -1.83 -10.52
CA PHE A 123 -20.17 -1.72 -11.98
C PHE A 123 -21.56 -2.00 -12.52
N ASP A 124 -22.03 -1.14 -13.42
CA ASP A 124 -23.28 -1.34 -14.14
C ASP A 124 -23.04 -2.24 -15.36
N SER A 125 -24.11 -2.79 -15.93
CA SER A 125 -24.04 -3.66 -17.12
C SER A 125 -23.47 -2.97 -18.37
N ALA A 126 -23.43 -1.63 -18.40
CA ALA A 126 -22.97 -0.83 -19.53
C ALA A 126 -21.58 -0.17 -19.37
N THR A 127 -21.00 -0.12 -18.17
CA THR A 127 -19.89 0.81 -17.84
C THR A 127 -18.48 0.21 -17.90
N CYS A 128 -18.28 -0.92 -18.58
CA CYS A 128 -16.97 -1.54 -18.68
C CYS A 128 -16.42 -1.47 -20.12
N THR A 129 -15.77 -0.36 -20.48
CA THR A 129 -14.80 -0.35 -21.58
C THR A 129 -13.46 0.09 -20.99
N ALA A 130 -12.49 -0.83 -20.91
CA ALA A 130 -11.13 -0.47 -20.60
C ALA A 130 -10.58 0.32 -21.80
N SER A 131 -10.40 1.64 -21.66
CA SER A 131 -9.76 2.47 -22.69
C SER A 131 -8.36 2.82 -22.26
N ASN A 132 -7.38 2.05 -22.73
CA ASN A 132 -5.99 2.47 -22.71
C ASN A 132 -5.66 3.06 -24.09
N GLY A 133 -5.66 4.39 -24.20
CA GLY A 133 -4.95 5.12 -25.26
C GLY A 133 -5.41 4.95 -26.72
N SER A 134 -6.01 6.01 -27.25
CA SER A 134 -5.88 6.54 -28.62
C SER A 134 -5.88 5.61 -29.85
N ASP A 135 -6.72 4.59 -29.95
CA ASP A 135 -7.15 4.10 -31.27
C ASP A 135 -8.65 3.74 -31.23
N GLY A 136 -9.45 4.53 -31.95
CA GLY A 136 -10.92 4.56 -31.92
C GLY A 136 -11.60 3.37 -32.60
N GLY A 137 -11.35 2.15 -32.12
CA GLY A 137 -11.92 0.93 -32.69
C GLY A 137 -12.09 -0.20 -31.68
N GLY A 138 -12.85 0.02 -30.58
CA GLY A 138 -13.17 -1.02 -29.60
C GLY A 138 -14.56 -1.60 -29.79
N VAL A 139 -14.66 -2.91 -30.04
CA VAL A 139 -15.92 -3.67 -30.00
C VAL A 139 -16.51 -3.59 -28.59
N THR A 140 -17.69 -2.99 -28.44
CA THR A 140 -18.44 -2.88 -27.18
C THR A 140 -19.16 -4.19 -26.87
N THR A 141 -18.44 -5.20 -26.40
CA THR A 141 -19.10 -6.37 -25.78
C THR A 141 -19.33 -6.04 -24.30
N PRO A 142 -20.55 -6.13 -23.76
CA PRO A 142 -20.78 -5.92 -22.33
C PRO A 142 -19.93 -6.93 -21.53
N LEU A 143 -18.94 -6.43 -20.78
CA LEU A 143 -18.09 -7.28 -19.93
C LEU A 143 -18.85 -7.83 -18.71
N LEU A 144 -20.06 -7.32 -18.45
CA LEU A 144 -20.97 -7.78 -17.40
C LEU A 144 -22.37 -8.06 -17.96
N ALA A 145 -22.92 -9.24 -17.69
CA ALA A 145 -24.29 -9.59 -18.05
C ALA A 145 -25.36 -8.90 -17.17
N GLN A 146 -24.96 -8.46 -15.97
CA GLN A 146 -25.79 -7.78 -14.98
C GLN A 146 -24.91 -6.86 -14.11
N PRO A 147 -25.47 -5.83 -13.46
CA PRO A 147 -24.72 -5.02 -12.49
C PRO A 147 -24.04 -5.89 -11.44
N ALA A 148 -22.84 -5.51 -11.01
CA ALA A 148 -22.04 -6.25 -10.04
C ALA A 148 -21.54 -5.32 -8.93
N GLU A 149 -21.85 -5.68 -7.68
CA GLU A 149 -21.23 -5.09 -6.50
C GLU A 149 -20.27 -6.13 -5.90
N PHE A 150 -19.00 -5.76 -5.81
CA PHE A 150 -17.94 -6.67 -5.40
C PHE A 150 -16.87 -5.91 -4.63
N ASP A 151 -16.19 -6.64 -3.75
CA ASP A 151 -15.00 -6.17 -3.06
C ASP A 151 -13.76 -6.69 -3.80
N VAL A 152 -12.70 -5.90 -3.83
CA VAL A 152 -11.35 -6.41 -4.07
C VAL A 152 -10.60 -6.36 -2.75
N ASP A 153 -10.22 -7.54 -2.27
CA ASP A 153 -9.34 -7.73 -1.12
C ASP A 153 -7.90 -7.84 -1.60
N CYS A 154 -7.06 -6.89 -1.23
CA CYS A 154 -5.64 -6.86 -1.57
C CYS A 154 -4.79 -6.96 -0.30
N ASP A 155 -4.06 -8.06 -0.17
CA ASP A 155 -3.10 -8.27 0.92
C ASP A 155 -1.84 -7.46 0.64
N CYS A 156 -1.38 -6.72 1.65
CA CYS A 156 -0.23 -5.85 1.56
C CYS A 156 0.53 -5.77 2.89
N ARG A 157 1.71 -5.14 2.86
CA ARG A 157 2.44 -4.77 4.06
C ARG A 157 2.76 -3.28 4.03
N PHE A 158 2.21 -2.57 5.01
CA PHE A 158 2.57 -1.18 5.27
C PHE A 158 3.89 -1.13 6.05
N ILE A 159 4.75 -0.22 5.64
CA ILE A 159 6.06 0.06 6.18
C ILE A 159 6.06 1.51 6.65
N PHE A 160 6.05 1.69 7.96
CA PHE A 160 6.10 2.97 8.64
C PHE A 160 7.53 3.27 9.02
N PHE A 161 8.10 4.33 8.47
CA PHE A 161 9.40 4.86 8.84
C PHE A 161 9.18 5.87 9.95
N CYS A 162 9.46 5.49 11.19
CA CYS A 162 9.16 6.28 12.37
C CYS A 162 10.42 6.89 12.97
N GLU A 163 10.28 8.11 13.49
CA GLU A 163 11.32 8.81 14.23
C GLU A 163 10.77 9.30 15.57
N LYS A 164 11.63 9.30 16.59
CA LYS A 164 11.30 9.88 17.89
C LYS A 164 11.77 11.33 17.89
N ASP A 165 10.86 12.24 18.15
CA ASP A 165 11.19 13.65 18.32
C ASP A 165 12.02 13.83 19.61
N ALA A 166 13.16 14.51 19.50
CA ALA A 166 14.09 14.66 20.62
C ALA A 166 13.62 15.69 21.66
N ALA A 167 12.76 16.64 21.29
CA ALA A 167 12.26 17.68 22.16
C ALA A 167 11.04 17.21 22.97
N THR A 168 10.14 16.45 22.33
CA THR A 168 8.89 15.97 22.96
C THR A 168 8.99 14.53 23.45
N GLY A 169 9.91 13.73 22.89
CA GLY A 169 9.99 12.30 23.15
C GLY A 169 8.90 11.47 22.45
N GLU A 170 8.08 12.07 21.60
CA GLU A 170 7.01 11.38 20.88
C GLU A 170 7.53 10.65 19.64
N TRP A 171 6.98 9.47 19.37
CA TRP A 171 7.17 8.78 18.10
C TRP A 171 6.16 9.29 17.07
N LYS A 172 6.61 9.53 15.85
CA LYS A 172 5.77 9.88 14.69
C LYS A 172 6.18 9.13 13.45
N ALA A 173 5.21 8.87 12.57
CA ALA A 173 5.47 8.35 11.23
C ALA A 173 5.98 9.48 10.32
N LYS A 174 7.19 9.33 9.79
CA LYS A 174 7.79 10.24 8.81
C LYS A 174 7.46 9.83 7.38
N TYR A 175 7.55 8.53 7.10
CA TYR A 175 7.16 7.99 5.80
C TYR A 175 6.25 6.79 5.98
N VAL A 176 5.27 6.66 5.10
CA VAL A 176 4.47 5.43 4.99
C VAL A 176 4.44 4.99 3.54
N LYS A 177 4.96 3.79 3.29
CA LYS A 177 4.94 3.14 1.99
C LYS A 177 4.54 1.68 2.16
N LEU A 178 4.02 1.05 1.13
CA LEU A 178 3.60 -0.33 1.18
C LEU A 178 4.08 -1.12 -0.04
N PHE A 179 4.07 -2.43 0.11
CA PHE A 179 4.14 -3.35 -1.02
C PHE A 179 2.94 -4.30 -1.01
N TYR A 180 2.52 -4.67 -2.22
CA TYR A 180 1.37 -5.52 -2.45
C TYR A 180 1.80 -6.97 -2.60
N GLU A 181 1.04 -7.90 -2.03
CA GLU A 181 1.38 -9.32 -1.99
C GLU A 181 0.54 -10.11 -2.99
N LYS A 182 -0.79 -9.93 -2.94
CA LYS A 182 -1.77 -10.60 -3.81
C LYS A 182 -3.15 -10.00 -3.58
N ASP A 183 -4.05 -10.21 -4.52
CA ASP A 183 -5.45 -9.83 -4.35
C ASP A 183 -6.45 -10.85 -4.89
N LYS A 184 -7.73 -10.62 -4.56
CA LYS A 184 -8.85 -11.42 -5.01
C LYS A 184 -10.13 -10.59 -5.10
N VAL A 185 -11.01 -10.98 -6.01
CA VAL A 185 -12.38 -10.47 -6.12
C VAL A 185 -13.29 -11.26 -5.19
N VAL A 186 -14.15 -10.57 -4.44
CA VAL A 186 -15.13 -11.16 -3.55
C VAL A 186 -16.52 -10.61 -3.91
N PRO A 187 -17.47 -11.44 -4.38
CA PRO A 187 -18.82 -10.97 -4.67
C PRO A 187 -19.55 -10.60 -3.37
N VAL A 188 -20.16 -9.42 -3.31
CA VAL A 188 -20.85 -8.94 -2.09
C VAL A 188 -22.15 -9.70 -1.86
N ASP A 189 -22.85 -10.06 -2.92
CA ASP A 189 -24.07 -10.88 -2.89
C ASP A 189 -23.77 -12.39 -2.78
N GLY A 190 -22.50 -12.78 -2.71
CA GLY A 190 -22.06 -14.18 -2.70
C GLY A 190 -22.11 -14.88 -4.06
N HIS A 191 -22.51 -14.20 -5.14
CA HIS A 191 -22.78 -14.81 -6.44
C HIS A 191 -22.20 -14.03 -7.63
N THR A 192 -22.41 -12.73 -7.70
CA THR A 192 -22.11 -11.88 -8.85
C THR A 192 -20.73 -11.23 -8.71
N ALA A 193 -19.79 -11.68 -9.53
CA ALA A 193 -18.47 -11.09 -9.64
C ALA A 193 -18.20 -10.58 -11.07
N PRO A 194 -17.41 -9.52 -11.23
CA PRO A 194 -17.00 -9.04 -12.54
C PRO A 194 -16.14 -10.07 -13.26
N ARG A 195 -16.20 -10.05 -14.59
CA ARG A 195 -15.23 -10.76 -15.43
C ARG A 195 -14.15 -9.80 -15.91
N PHE A 196 -12.91 -10.20 -15.72
CA PHE A 196 -11.73 -9.55 -16.29
C PHE A 196 -11.15 -10.43 -17.39
N SER A 197 -10.81 -9.83 -18.52
CA SER A 197 -10.16 -10.54 -19.62
C SER A 197 -8.72 -10.86 -19.26
N ALA A 198 -8.15 -11.89 -19.89
CA ALA A 198 -6.74 -12.22 -19.73
C ALA A 198 -5.83 -11.07 -20.17
N GLU A 199 -6.23 -10.29 -21.17
CA GLU A 199 -5.48 -9.16 -21.70
C GLU A 199 -5.43 -7.97 -20.72
N GLU A 200 -6.54 -7.65 -20.06
CA GLU A 200 -6.56 -6.63 -18.99
C GLU A 200 -5.65 -7.04 -17.83
N LEU A 201 -5.78 -8.29 -17.36
CA LEU A 201 -5.03 -8.77 -16.20
C LEU A 201 -3.53 -8.94 -16.48
N ALA A 202 -3.13 -9.26 -17.72
CA ALA A 202 -1.73 -9.41 -18.10
C ALA A 202 -0.94 -8.09 -17.99
N ARG A 203 -1.63 -6.94 -17.97
CA ARG A 203 -1.01 -5.60 -17.85
C ARG A 203 -0.79 -5.16 -16.40
N ILE A 204 -1.40 -5.82 -15.43
CA ILE A 204 -1.36 -5.40 -14.02
C ILE A 204 -0.48 -6.38 -13.22
N PRO A 205 0.47 -5.89 -12.40
CA PRO A 205 1.31 -6.74 -11.57
C PRO A 205 0.52 -7.65 -10.62
N GLU A 206 1.08 -8.83 -10.31
CA GLU A 206 0.42 -9.88 -9.51
C GLU A 206 -0.07 -9.39 -8.13
N GLY A 207 0.70 -8.51 -7.48
CA GLY A 207 0.40 -8.08 -6.11
C GLY A 207 -0.94 -7.35 -5.95
N TYR A 208 -1.41 -6.67 -6.99
CA TYR A 208 -2.60 -5.82 -6.99
C TYR A 208 -3.38 -5.94 -8.30
N LYS A 209 -3.37 -7.13 -8.88
CA LYS A 209 -3.88 -7.43 -10.22
C LYS A 209 -5.34 -7.03 -10.42
N TYR A 210 -6.23 -7.53 -9.57
CA TYR A 210 -7.66 -7.24 -9.66
C TYR A 210 -7.98 -5.83 -9.18
N LEU A 211 -7.24 -5.31 -8.19
CA LEU A 211 -7.43 -3.97 -7.66
C LEU A 211 -7.11 -2.93 -8.74
N GLY A 212 -5.95 -3.06 -9.38
CA GLY A 212 -5.53 -2.22 -10.50
C GLY A 212 -6.48 -2.32 -11.68
N ALA A 213 -6.89 -3.54 -12.07
CA ALA A 213 -7.84 -3.72 -13.17
C ALA A 213 -9.21 -3.07 -12.87
N ALA A 214 -9.73 -3.21 -11.66
CA ALA A 214 -11.00 -2.60 -11.26
C ALA A 214 -10.90 -1.07 -11.21
N GLN A 215 -9.80 -0.52 -10.69
CA GLN A 215 -9.56 0.92 -10.67
C GLN A 215 -9.37 1.50 -12.09
N ALA A 216 -8.68 0.77 -12.99
CA ALA A 216 -8.52 1.19 -14.38
C ALA A 216 -9.86 1.33 -15.10
N ARG A 217 -10.82 0.42 -14.83
CA ARG A 217 -12.19 0.51 -15.36
C ARG A 217 -12.99 1.71 -14.83
N LEU A 218 -12.61 2.28 -13.68
CA LEU A 218 -13.15 3.55 -13.18
C LEU A 218 -12.45 4.78 -13.81
N GLY A 219 -11.48 4.58 -14.70
CA GLY A 219 -10.73 5.64 -15.37
C GLY A 219 -9.50 6.13 -14.61
N TYR A 220 -9.13 5.48 -13.50
CA TYR A 220 -7.90 5.83 -12.79
C TYR A 220 -6.66 5.41 -13.59
N GLN A 221 -5.65 6.28 -13.60
CA GLN A 221 -4.32 5.92 -14.06
C GLN A 221 -3.65 5.03 -13.01
N ILE A 222 -3.35 3.79 -13.40
CA ILE A 222 -2.77 2.80 -12.49
C ILE A 222 -1.26 2.85 -12.59
N ASP A 223 -0.59 3.01 -11.44
CA ASP A 223 0.84 2.85 -11.37
C ASP A 223 1.20 1.36 -11.47
N LEU A 224 1.95 0.99 -12.51
CA LEU A 224 2.38 -0.39 -12.79
C LEU A 224 3.73 -0.72 -12.12
N ASP A 225 4.39 0.29 -11.54
CA ASP A 225 5.73 0.18 -10.99
C ASP A 225 5.71 0.19 -9.46
N LEU A 226 4.61 -0.30 -8.86
CA LEU A 226 4.49 -0.35 -7.40
C LEU A 226 5.25 -1.56 -6.83
N PRO A 227 5.80 -1.43 -5.61
CA PRO A 227 6.47 -2.55 -4.96
C PRO A 227 5.53 -3.76 -4.78
N THR A 228 5.95 -4.92 -5.30
CA THR A 228 5.27 -6.22 -5.06
C THR A 228 6.20 -7.19 -4.34
N ALA A 229 5.64 -8.08 -3.52
CA ALA A 229 6.40 -9.07 -2.77
C ALA A 229 7.35 -9.89 -3.67
N GLY A 230 8.62 -9.97 -3.27
CA GLY A 230 9.65 -10.74 -3.99
C GLY A 230 10.26 -10.08 -5.23
N GLY A 231 9.83 -8.87 -5.61
CA GLY A 231 10.42 -8.09 -6.71
C GLY A 231 11.64 -7.24 -6.30
N GLU A 232 12.24 -6.57 -7.27
CA GLU A 232 13.41 -5.70 -7.04
C GLU A 232 13.08 -4.52 -6.10
N LEU A 233 11.91 -3.90 -6.29
CA LEU A 233 11.44 -2.82 -5.41
C LEU A 233 11.15 -3.31 -3.98
N TRP A 234 10.79 -4.59 -3.81
CA TRP A 234 10.66 -5.19 -2.48
C TRP A 234 12.03 -5.32 -1.80
N ALA A 235 13.06 -5.81 -2.52
CA ALA A 235 14.42 -5.85 -1.99
C ALA A 235 14.96 -4.44 -1.67
N ARG A 236 14.71 -3.47 -2.55
CA ARG A 236 15.05 -2.06 -2.32
C ARG A 236 14.38 -1.51 -1.06
N MET A 237 13.10 -1.82 -0.82
CA MET A 237 12.38 -1.41 0.39
C MET A 237 13.07 -1.87 1.67
N TYR A 238 13.51 -3.12 1.74
CA TYR A 238 14.24 -3.62 2.89
C TYR A 238 15.60 -2.93 3.07
N GLY A 239 16.30 -2.64 1.97
CA GLY A 239 17.51 -1.82 2.00
C GLY A 239 17.28 -0.41 2.57
N GLU A 240 16.18 0.25 2.19
CA GLU A 240 15.81 1.55 2.75
C GLU A 240 15.37 1.46 4.22
N MET A 241 14.66 0.40 4.62
CA MET A 241 14.35 0.16 6.04
C MET A 241 15.62 0.12 6.90
N GLU A 242 16.66 -0.57 6.45
CA GLU A 242 17.93 -0.65 7.19
C GLU A 242 18.68 0.68 7.19
N LYS A 243 18.72 1.39 6.05
CA LYS A 243 19.29 2.74 6.00
C LYS A 243 18.62 3.66 7.02
N TRP A 244 17.30 3.65 7.08
CA TRP A 244 16.53 4.43 8.06
C TRP A 244 16.90 4.06 9.49
N LEU A 245 16.89 2.77 9.82
CA LEU A 245 17.23 2.27 11.15
C LEU A 245 18.67 2.64 11.55
N ASP A 246 19.60 2.68 10.60
CA ASP A 246 20.98 3.11 10.81
C ASP A 246 21.12 4.66 10.94
N GLY A 247 20.02 5.42 10.83
CA GLY A 247 20.00 6.88 10.88
C GLY A 247 20.44 7.56 9.60
N LYS A 248 20.42 6.84 8.47
CA LYS A 248 20.77 7.38 7.14
C LYS A 248 19.52 7.90 6.45
N ARG A 249 19.74 8.81 5.48
CA ARG A 249 18.69 9.25 4.57
C ARG A 249 18.22 8.08 3.70
N VAL A 250 16.92 7.99 3.50
CA VAL A 250 16.28 7.05 2.58
C VAL A 250 15.87 7.73 1.29
N ASP A 251 15.79 6.94 0.22
CA ASP A 251 15.16 7.33 -1.03
C ASP A 251 13.97 6.41 -1.25
N LEU A 252 12.76 6.97 -1.32
CA LEU A 252 11.50 6.23 -1.46
C LEU A 252 10.70 6.65 -2.71
N ASP A 253 11.22 7.53 -3.56
CA ASP A 253 10.53 7.99 -4.78
C ASP A 253 11.11 7.30 -6.01
N TRP A 254 10.66 6.06 -6.26
CA TRP A 254 11.25 5.18 -7.27
C TRP A 254 10.44 5.19 -8.56
N GLU A 255 9.14 5.34 -8.41
CA GLU A 255 8.14 5.19 -9.46
C GLU A 255 8.21 6.31 -10.51
N ARG A 256 8.85 7.45 -10.18
CA ARG A 256 9.06 8.61 -11.08
C ARG A 256 10.45 8.73 -11.66
N ALA A 257 11.48 8.25 -10.97
CA ALA A 257 12.88 8.47 -11.37
C ALA A 257 13.23 7.77 -12.70
N GLU A 258 12.61 6.62 -12.99
CA GLU A 258 12.87 5.86 -14.22
C GLU A 258 12.09 6.42 -15.44
N LYS A 259 10.96 7.10 -15.23
CA LYS A 259 10.15 7.69 -16.31
C LYS A 259 10.77 8.95 -16.93
N ASN A 260 11.72 9.59 -16.24
CA ASN A 260 12.44 10.77 -16.76
C ASN A 260 13.79 10.43 -17.41
N GLY A 261 14.15 9.13 -17.52
CA GLY A 261 15.39 8.66 -18.16
C GLY A 261 15.38 8.64 -19.70
N GLN A 262 14.27 9.03 -20.34
CA GLN A 262 14.17 9.19 -21.80
C GLN A 262 13.63 10.58 -22.17
N ARG A 263 14.48 11.60 -22.02
CA ARG A 263 14.54 12.77 -22.92
C ARG A 263 15.98 13.28 -22.98
N GLN A 264 16.76 12.71 -23.90
CA GLN A 264 17.56 13.54 -24.82
C GLN A 264 16.74 13.70 -26.10
#